data_AF-A0A3P7IN36-F1
#
_entry.id   AF-A0A3P7IN36-F1
#
_cell.length_a   1.000
_cell.length_b   1.000
_cell.length_c   1.000
_cell.angle_alpha   90.00
_cell.angle_beta   90.00
_cell.angle_gamma   90.00
#
_symmetry.space_group_name_H-M   'P 1'
#
loop_
_entity.id
_entity.type
_entity.pdbx_description
1 polymer ?
#
loop_
_entity_poly.entity_id
_entity_poly.type
_entity_poly.pdbx_seq_one_letter_code
_entity_poly.pdbx_strand_id
1 'polypeptide(L)'
;MTIVFYYAGIYTNILITMNRCFIITWPALYQKYFNTSMTLRWIVLIWTIAFIQSCIYQFRETTDQIDIPVHTDLYEQYSIAILRLLNFLAGCHFYFDSQSYTWTYSASECGYAISTFFECSLNSFAVIFIISMDSFIFYRLRCMHKALLISGSNAISVTEQQQRRKREIRFFLQACCSESLYLFAVANFYGFVQLSRSKWATFILTTMVWELFHTVDGIILVAFNRDVRFCCHKKAAKKSEKTIEKTAMPICSRRPKPTKRASPLTMVSGGGLVRNVVGPVSNQLRLDAIVESHNKKCDQAGILISTS
;
A
#
# COMPACT_ATOMS: atom_id res chain seq x y z
N MET A 1 14.80 -0.14 -13.12
CA MET A 1 13.37 0.13 -12.84
C MET A 1 12.80 -0.91 -11.88
N THR A 2 12.84 -2.21 -12.21
CA THR A 2 12.33 -3.31 -11.35
C THR A 2 12.93 -3.33 -9.93
N ILE A 3 14.26 -3.15 -9.81
CA ILE A 3 14.97 -3.16 -8.52
C ILE A 3 14.52 -2.04 -7.57
N VAL A 4 14.14 -0.87 -8.10
CA VAL A 4 13.63 0.25 -7.28
C VAL A 4 12.32 -0.15 -6.61
N PHE A 5 11.41 -0.76 -7.37
CA PHE A 5 10.12 -1.22 -6.86
C PHE A 5 10.28 -2.37 -5.86
N TYR A 6 11.25 -3.25 -6.10
CA TYR A 6 11.63 -4.30 -5.18
C TYR A 6 11.99 -3.75 -3.80
N TYR A 7 12.95 -2.83 -3.71
CA TYR A 7 13.34 -2.22 -2.44
C TYR A 7 12.24 -1.38 -1.80
N ALA A 8 11.56 -0.56 -2.61
CA ALA A 8 10.43 0.22 -2.14
C ALA A 8 9.36 -0.69 -1.53
N GLY A 9 9.11 -1.86 -2.13
CA GLY A 9 8.19 -2.88 -1.60
C GLY A 9 8.61 -3.40 -0.23
N ILE A 10 9.87 -3.82 -0.06
CA ILE A 10 10.38 -4.35 1.22
C ILE A 10 10.25 -3.30 2.33
N TYR A 11 10.72 -2.07 2.09
CA TYR A 11 10.63 -0.99 3.07
C TYR A 11 9.20 -0.58 3.38
N THR A 12 8.33 -0.58 2.36
CA THR A 12 6.89 -0.29 2.54
C THR A 12 6.24 -1.35 3.42
N ASN A 13 6.54 -2.63 3.24
CA ASN A 13 6.02 -3.70 4.10
C ASN A 13 6.47 -3.50 5.56
N ILE A 14 7.75 -3.22 5.79
CA ILE A 14 8.26 -2.90 7.14
C ILE A 14 7.51 -1.71 7.75
N LEU A 15 7.34 -0.61 7.00
CA LEU A 15 6.64 0.58 7.47
C LEU A 15 5.16 0.31 7.77
N ILE A 16 4.47 -0.48 6.94
CA ILE A 16 3.07 -0.86 7.16
C ILE A 16 2.93 -1.70 8.43
N THR A 17 3.86 -2.64 8.67
CA THR A 17 3.90 -3.45 9.91
C THR A 17 4.17 -2.58 11.13
N MET A 18 5.11 -1.62 11.05
CA MET A 18 5.34 -0.63 12.11
C MET A 18 4.11 0.22 12.38
N ASN A 19 3.48 0.79 11.36
CA ASN A 19 2.27 1.59 11.48
C ASN A 19 1.15 0.81 12.20
N ARG A 20 0.97 -0.47 11.87
CA ARG A 20 0.01 -1.37 12.56
C ARG A 20 0.39 -1.65 14.00
N CYS A 21 1.67 -1.86 14.28
CA CYS A 21 2.14 -2.06 15.66
C CYS A 21 1.80 -0.83 16.53
N PHE A 22 2.06 0.38 16.02
CA PHE A 22 1.75 1.61 16.77
C PHE A 22 0.24 1.82 16.96
N ILE A 23 -0.59 1.59 15.93
CA ILE A 23 -2.04 1.84 16.06
C ILE A 23 -2.71 0.88 17.06
N ILE A 24 -2.26 -0.39 17.11
CA ILE A 24 -2.84 -1.42 17.97
C ILE A 24 -2.28 -1.33 19.40
N THR A 25 -0.96 -1.11 19.53
CA THR A 25 -0.27 -1.21 20.81
C THR A 25 -0.25 0.11 21.58
N TRP A 26 -0.10 1.23 20.86
CA TRP A 26 0.09 2.57 21.43
C TRP A 26 -0.73 3.64 20.70
N PRO A 27 -2.07 3.59 20.78
CA PRO A 27 -2.95 4.53 20.07
C PRO A 27 -2.70 6.00 20.43
N ALA A 28 -2.24 6.28 21.66
CA ALA A 28 -1.89 7.64 22.10
C ALA A 28 -0.63 8.19 21.39
N LEU A 29 0.38 7.34 21.14
CA LEU A 29 1.61 7.72 20.44
C LEU A 29 1.41 7.72 18.93
N TYR A 30 0.45 6.95 18.41
CA TYR A 30 0.16 6.86 16.98
C TYR A 30 0.01 8.23 16.32
N GLN A 31 -0.78 9.13 16.91
CA GLN A 31 -1.04 10.47 16.35
C GLN A 31 0.22 11.35 16.29
N LYS A 32 1.20 11.10 17.16
CA LYS A 32 2.47 11.82 17.18
C LYS A 32 3.39 11.37 16.04
N TYR A 33 3.47 10.06 15.78
CA TYR A 33 4.42 9.47 14.83
C TYR A 33 3.84 9.24 13.41
N PHE A 34 2.52 9.02 13.30
CA PHE A 34 1.83 8.65 12.07
C PHE A 34 0.64 9.58 11.79
N ASN A 35 0.92 10.88 11.69
CA ASN A 35 -0.02 11.84 11.09
C ASN A 35 0.21 11.94 9.57
N THR A 36 -0.74 12.52 8.83
CA THR A 36 -0.68 12.62 7.36
C THR A 36 0.63 13.21 6.84
N SER A 37 1.14 14.28 7.46
CA SER A 37 2.39 14.91 7.04
C SER A 37 3.63 14.05 7.35
N MET A 38 3.62 13.34 8.48
CA MET A 38 4.67 12.38 8.84
C MET A 38 4.66 11.17 7.90
N THR A 39 3.48 10.60 7.63
CA THR A 39 3.32 9.50 6.69
C THR A 39 3.84 9.87 5.30
N LEU A 40 3.56 11.08 4.81
CA LEU A 40 4.11 11.55 3.54
C LEU A 40 5.64 11.63 3.57
N ARG A 41 6.24 12.13 4.66
CA ARG A 41 7.70 12.13 4.85
C ARG A 41 8.29 10.73 4.87
N TRP A 42 7.64 9.76 5.54
CA TRP A 42 8.07 8.37 5.56
C TRP A 42 8.05 7.75 4.16
N ILE A 43 7.01 8.01 3.38
CA ILE A 43 6.92 7.55 1.99
C ILE A 43 8.08 8.14 1.18
N VAL A 44 8.27 9.46 1.19
CA VAL A 44 9.37 10.11 0.46
C VAL A 44 10.73 9.55 0.86
N LEU A 45 10.95 9.34 2.16
CA LEU A 45 12.19 8.76 2.68
C LEU A 45 12.43 7.34 2.13
N ILE A 46 11.43 6.47 2.19
CA ILE A 46 11.53 5.08 1.70
C ILE A 46 11.85 5.04 0.21
N TRP A 47 11.15 5.84 -0.61
CA TRP A 47 11.40 5.90 -2.04
C TRP A 47 12.78 6.46 -2.37
N THR A 48 13.26 7.44 -1.59
CA THR A 48 14.60 8.00 -1.74
C THR A 48 15.67 6.95 -1.43
N ILE A 49 15.52 6.22 -0.31
CA ILE A 49 16.45 5.13 0.06
C ILE A 49 16.45 4.04 -1.00
N ALA A 50 15.26 3.59 -1.44
CA ALA A 50 15.13 2.57 -2.48
C ALA A 50 15.77 3.00 -3.80
N PHE A 51 15.60 4.26 -4.20
CA PHE A 51 16.22 4.80 -5.40
C PHE A 51 17.74 4.84 -5.31
N ILE A 52 18.28 5.40 -4.21
CA ILE A 52 19.74 5.47 -3.97
C ILE A 52 20.36 4.07 -4.01
N GLN A 53 19.75 3.10 -3.33
CA GLN A 53 20.22 1.73 -3.34
C GLN A 53 20.15 1.10 -4.74
N SER A 54 19.12 1.42 -5.51
CA SER A 54 18.96 0.92 -6.87
C SER A 54 19.96 1.49 -7.88
N CYS A 55 20.54 2.66 -7.61
CA CYS A 55 21.57 3.23 -8.47
C CYS A 55 22.83 2.36 -8.50
N ILE A 56 23.14 1.66 -7.40
CA ILE A 56 24.31 0.77 -7.30
C ILE A 56 24.27 -0.32 -8.39
N TYR A 57 23.08 -0.80 -8.75
CA TYR A 57 22.86 -1.86 -9.73
C TYR A 57 22.94 -1.41 -11.20
N GLN A 58 23.02 -0.11 -11.46
CA GLN A 58 23.01 0.45 -12.81
C GLN A 58 24.42 0.65 -13.38
N PHE A 59 25.45 0.57 -12.53
CA PHE A 59 26.84 0.65 -12.97
C PHE A 59 27.21 -0.63 -13.70
N ARG A 60 27.22 -0.55 -15.03
CA ARG A 60 27.70 -1.59 -15.94
C ARG A 60 29.05 -1.13 -16.49
N GLU A 61 30.00 -2.05 -16.59
CA GLU A 61 31.18 -1.85 -17.43
C GLU A 61 30.72 -1.48 -18.85
N THR A 62 30.89 -0.22 -19.25
CA THR A 62 30.99 0.08 -20.68
C THR A 62 32.29 -0.54 -21.13
N THR A 63 32.18 -1.65 -21.86
CA THR A 63 33.29 -2.25 -22.61
C THR A 63 33.67 -1.34 -23.78
N ASP A 64 34.02 -0.10 -23.49
CA ASP A 64 34.92 0.67 -24.31
C ASP A 64 36.22 0.66 -23.54
N GLN A 65 37.22 -0.07 -24.05
CA GLN A 65 38.59 0.05 -23.59
C GLN A 65 39.00 1.53 -23.73
N ILE A 66 38.89 2.29 -22.64
CA ILE A 66 39.63 3.54 -22.54
C ILE A 66 41.04 3.12 -22.12
N ASP A 67 41.87 2.80 -23.11
CA ASP A 67 43.33 2.79 -22.96
C ASP A 67 43.76 4.21 -22.62
N ILE A 68 43.73 4.58 -21.33
CA ILE A 68 44.31 5.83 -20.85
C ILE A 68 45.82 5.57 -20.70
N PRO A 69 46.68 6.21 -21.51
CA PRO A 69 48.12 6.06 -21.35
C PRO A 69 48.51 6.77 -20.04
N VAL A 70 48.93 5.98 -19.05
CA VAL A 70 49.40 6.48 -17.77
C VAL A 70 50.79 7.09 -17.98
N HIS A 71 50.86 8.41 -18.02
CA HIS A 71 52.09 9.13 -17.75
C HIS A 71 51.84 10.28 -16.77
N THR A 72 52.72 10.33 -15.75
CA THR A 72 53.06 11.45 -14.85
C THR A 72 52.17 11.71 -13.62
N ASP A 73 52.53 11.02 -12.52
CA ASP A 73 52.89 11.45 -11.16
C ASP A 73 52.37 12.81 -10.61
N LEU A 74 51.85 12.75 -9.37
CA LEU A 74 51.24 13.78 -8.48
C LEU A 74 49.70 13.83 -8.35
N TYR A 75 48.94 13.10 -9.17
CA TYR A 75 47.49 12.83 -8.98
C TYR A 75 47.19 11.43 -8.39
N GLU A 76 48.22 10.73 -7.89
CA GLU A 76 48.21 9.27 -7.76
C GLU A 76 47.31 8.68 -6.67
N GLN A 77 47.15 9.26 -5.49
CA GLN A 77 46.46 8.53 -4.41
C GLN A 77 44.92 8.62 -4.44
N TYR A 78 44.37 9.83 -4.66
CA TYR A 78 42.92 10.02 -4.78
C TYR A 78 42.38 9.40 -6.08
N SER A 79 43.15 9.44 -7.17
CA SER A 79 42.77 8.82 -8.45
C SER A 79 42.77 7.30 -8.38
N ILE A 80 43.70 6.67 -7.66
CA ILE A 80 43.70 5.20 -7.49
C ILE A 80 42.52 4.74 -6.63
N ALA A 81 42.19 5.44 -5.54
CA ALA A 81 41.04 5.08 -4.70
C ALA A 81 39.71 5.23 -5.45
N ILE A 82 39.55 6.33 -6.19
CA ILE A 82 38.37 6.57 -7.05
C ILE A 82 38.31 5.53 -8.17
N LEU A 83 39.43 5.24 -8.84
CA LEU A 83 39.48 4.24 -9.92
C LEU A 83 39.16 2.83 -9.40
N ARG A 84 39.69 2.44 -8.23
CA ARG A 84 39.34 1.18 -7.55
C ARG A 84 37.86 1.12 -7.21
N LEU A 85 37.29 2.21 -6.69
CA LEU A 85 35.85 2.30 -6.40
C LEU A 85 35.01 2.20 -7.67
N LEU A 86 35.38 2.89 -8.75
CA LEU A 86 34.68 2.84 -10.03
C LEU A 86 34.74 1.43 -10.64
N ASN A 87 35.89 0.78 -10.61
CA ASN A 87 36.05 -0.59 -11.08
C ASN A 87 35.23 -1.59 -10.24
N PHE A 88 35.22 -1.44 -8.92
CA PHE A 88 34.37 -2.24 -8.05
C PHE A 88 32.88 -2.02 -8.38
N LEU A 89 32.46 -0.75 -8.54
CA LEU A 89 31.08 -0.38 -8.85
C LEU A 89 30.63 -0.89 -10.23
N ALA A 90 31.51 -0.91 -11.23
CA ALA A 90 31.20 -1.41 -12.58
C ALA A 90 30.83 -2.92 -12.59
N GLY A 91 31.31 -3.65 -11.58
CA GLY A 91 30.97 -5.05 -11.34
C GLY A 91 29.58 -5.28 -10.73
N CYS A 92 28.85 -4.26 -10.28
CA CYS A 92 27.65 -4.42 -9.46
C CYS A 92 26.34 -4.61 -10.26
N HIS A 93 26.42 -4.75 -11.58
CA HIS A 93 25.23 -4.75 -12.42
C HIS A 93 24.33 -5.98 -12.22
N PHE A 94 23.02 -5.75 -12.30
CA PHE A 94 21.97 -6.78 -12.30
C PHE A 94 21.35 -6.90 -13.68
N TYR A 95 21.23 -8.12 -14.20
CA TYR A 95 20.80 -8.36 -15.56
C TYR A 95 19.96 -9.61 -15.68
N PHE A 96 19.20 -9.69 -16.77
CA PHE A 96 18.47 -10.89 -17.13
C PHE A 96 19.36 -11.82 -17.94
N ASP A 97 19.59 -13.02 -17.44
CA ASP A 97 20.31 -14.06 -18.17
C ASP A 97 19.33 -14.82 -19.09
N SER A 98 19.48 -14.63 -20.39
CA SER A 98 18.68 -15.31 -21.41
C SER A 98 18.98 -16.81 -21.50
N GLN A 99 20.06 -17.32 -20.91
CA GLN A 99 20.33 -18.75 -20.90
C GLN A 99 19.59 -19.47 -19.79
N SER A 100 19.52 -18.91 -18.59
CA SER A 100 18.82 -19.52 -17.44
C SER A 100 17.38 -18.98 -17.23
N TYR A 101 16.99 -17.95 -17.97
CA TYR A 101 15.72 -17.22 -17.82
C TYR A 101 15.51 -16.72 -16.39
N THR A 102 16.57 -16.20 -15.78
CA THR A 102 16.52 -15.63 -14.44
C THR A 102 17.24 -14.29 -14.40
N TRP A 103 16.86 -13.46 -13.45
CA TRP A 103 17.63 -12.28 -13.12
C TRP A 103 18.77 -12.67 -12.17
N THR A 104 19.99 -12.25 -12.50
CA THR A 104 21.19 -12.57 -11.73
C THR A 104 22.11 -11.37 -11.59
N TYR A 105 22.95 -11.43 -10.57
CA TYR A 105 24.05 -10.49 -10.35
C TYR A 105 25.25 -10.91 -11.18
N SER A 106 26.09 -9.94 -11.54
CA SER A 106 27.40 -10.20 -12.13
C SER A 106 28.26 -11.13 -11.27
N ALA A 107 29.12 -11.93 -11.90
CA ALA A 107 30.07 -12.81 -11.24
C ALA A 107 31.30 -12.08 -10.63
N SER A 108 31.26 -10.74 -10.56
CA SER A 108 32.30 -9.93 -9.94
C SER A 108 32.27 -10.01 -8.40
N GLU A 109 33.34 -9.52 -7.75
CA GLU A 109 33.37 -9.37 -6.29
C GLU A 109 32.24 -8.48 -5.78
N CYS A 110 31.90 -7.40 -6.50
CA CYS A 110 30.77 -6.55 -6.12
C CYS A 110 29.44 -7.29 -6.24
N GLY A 111 29.22 -8.01 -7.35
CA GLY A 111 27.99 -8.76 -7.57
C GLY A 111 27.74 -9.78 -6.45
N TYR A 112 28.79 -10.48 -6.00
CA TYR A 112 28.70 -11.39 -4.86
C TYR A 112 28.46 -10.68 -3.52
N ALA A 113 29.15 -9.57 -3.27
CA ALA A 113 29.00 -8.80 -2.04
C ALA A 113 27.56 -8.26 -1.93
N ILE A 114 27.01 -7.75 -3.02
CA ILE A 114 25.65 -7.24 -3.07
C ILE A 114 24.62 -8.37 -2.92
N SER A 115 24.76 -9.46 -3.66
CA SER A 115 23.81 -10.58 -3.60
C SER A 115 23.74 -11.24 -2.22
N THR A 116 24.86 -11.25 -1.49
CA THR A 116 24.96 -11.96 -0.22
C THR A 116 24.76 -11.03 0.97
N PHE A 117 25.54 -9.95 1.06
CA PHE A 117 25.49 -9.08 2.24
C PHE A 117 24.29 -8.16 2.21
N PHE A 118 23.94 -7.58 1.07
CA PHE A 118 22.83 -6.64 1.00
C PHE A 118 21.51 -7.38 0.81
N GLU A 119 21.40 -8.20 -0.23
CA GLU A 119 20.13 -8.83 -0.61
C GLU A 119 19.66 -9.89 0.39
N CYS A 120 20.49 -10.91 0.64
CA CYS A 120 20.11 -12.00 1.54
C CYS A 120 19.87 -11.48 2.98
N SER A 121 20.73 -10.59 3.49
CA SER A 121 20.59 -10.07 4.85
C SER A 121 19.37 -9.16 4.99
N LEU A 122 19.11 -8.28 4.02
CA LEU A 122 17.95 -7.37 4.07
C LEU A 122 16.63 -8.13 3.97
N ASN A 123 16.53 -9.13 3.08
CA ASN A 123 15.33 -9.96 2.99
C ASN A 123 15.11 -10.78 4.25
N SER A 124 16.16 -11.42 4.76
CA SER A 124 16.07 -12.22 5.98
C SER A 124 15.66 -11.36 7.17
N PHE A 125 16.27 -10.16 7.31
CA PHE A 125 15.87 -9.19 8.32
C PHE A 125 14.41 -8.78 8.18
N ALA A 126 13.95 -8.42 6.97
CA ALA A 126 12.58 -8.02 6.73
C ALA A 126 11.58 -9.12 7.11
N VAL A 127 11.84 -10.38 6.70
CA VAL A 127 10.99 -11.54 7.03
C VAL A 127 10.93 -11.77 8.54
N ILE A 128 12.07 -11.79 9.23
CA ILE A 128 12.14 -12.01 10.68
C ILE A 128 11.43 -10.86 11.43
N PHE A 129 11.65 -9.61 10.99
CA PHE A 129 11.02 -8.44 11.58
C PHE A 129 9.49 -8.48 11.42
N ILE A 130 8.99 -8.79 10.22
CA ILE A 130 7.55 -8.89 9.94
C ILE A 130 6.91 -9.98 10.80
N ILE A 131 7.45 -11.21 10.78
CA ILE A 131 6.89 -12.34 11.53
C ILE A 131 6.87 -12.05 13.04
N SER A 132 7.95 -11.47 13.57
CA SER A 132 8.03 -11.15 15.01
C SER A 132 7.04 -10.05 15.41
N MET A 133 6.91 -8.98 14.61
CA MET A 133 5.97 -7.90 14.86
C MET A 133 4.52 -8.35 14.72
N ASP A 134 4.18 -9.15 13.73
CA ASP A 134 2.82 -9.68 13.58
C ASP A 134 2.45 -10.66 14.69
N SER A 135 3.41 -11.48 15.13
CA SER A 135 3.22 -12.35 16.31
C SER A 135 2.94 -11.52 17.56
N PHE A 136 3.68 -10.43 17.75
CA PHE A 136 3.45 -9.47 18.84
C PHE A 136 2.07 -8.80 18.72
N ILE A 137 1.71 -8.31 17.53
CA ILE A 137 0.41 -7.69 17.27
C ILE A 137 -0.74 -8.68 17.57
N PHE A 138 -0.62 -9.92 17.10
CA PHE A 138 -1.61 -10.97 17.35
C PHE A 138 -1.76 -11.25 18.85
N TYR A 139 -0.64 -11.39 19.56
CA TYR A 139 -0.64 -11.56 21.01
C TYR A 139 -1.36 -10.39 21.70
N ARG A 140 -1.05 -9.15 21.33
CA ARG A 140 -1.69 -7.95 21.90
C ARG A 140 -3.19 -7.90 21.60
N LEU A 141 -3.60 -8.23 20.37
CA LEU A 141 -5.01 -8.32 20.00
C LEU A 141 -5.75 -9.37 20.86
N ARG A 142 -5.12 -10.53 21.12
CA ARG A 142 -5.68 -11.57 22.00
C ARG A 142 -5.81 -11.10 23.45
N CYS A 143 -4.80 -10.43 23.98
CA CYS A 143 -4.85 -9.87 25.34
C CYS A 143 -5.97 -8.83 25.48
N MET A 144 -6.09 -7.91 24.52
CA MET A 144 -7.16 -6.91 24.50
C MET A 144 -8.54 -7.56 24.42
N HIS A 145 -8.70 -8.59 23.59
CA HIS A 145 -9.96 -9.34 23.49
C HIS A 145 -10.36 -9.98 24.82
N LYS A 146 -9.41 -10.64 25.51
CA LYS A 146 -9.67 -11.24 26.83
C LYS A 146 -10.06 -10.20 27.89
N ALA A 147 -9.35 -9.07 27.95
CA ALA A 147 -9.62 -8.01 28.91
C ALA A 147 -11.06 -7.46 28.78
N LEU A 148 -11.57 -7.38 27.56
CA LEU A 148 -12.93 -6.89 27.28
C LEU A 148 -14.02 -7.88 27.68
N LEU A 149 -13.78 -9.18 27.55
CA LEU A 149 -14.75 -10.20 28.01
C LEU A 149 -14.89 -10.18 29.54
N ILE A 150 -13.81 -9.83 30.25
CA ILE A 150 -13.78 -9.76 31.71
C ILE A 150 -14.35 -8.42 32.20
N SER A 151 -14.17 -7.34 31.44
CA SER A 151 -14.66 -6.02 31.79
C SER A 151 -16.15 -5.89 31.42
N GLY A 152 -17.04 -6.11 32.40
CA GLY A 152 -18.50 -5.95 32.28
C GLY A 152 -18.96 -4.49 32.05
N SER A 153 -18.49 -3.86 30.98
CA SER A 153 -18.71 -2.45 30.65
C SER A 153 -20.09 -2.18 30.00
N ASN A 154 -20.59 -0.95 30.18
CA ASN A 154 -21.87 -0.45 29.67
C ASN A 154 -22.09 -0.71 28.16
N ALA A 155 -23.28 -1.19 27.78
CA ALA A 155 -23.61 -1.67 26.43
C ALA A 155 -23.35 -0.68 25.26
N ILE A 156 -23.44 0.63 25.52
CA ILE A 156 -23.27 1.67 24.49
C ILE A 156 -21.79 1.87 24.12
N SER A 157 -20.88 1.92 25.10
CA SER A 157 -19.44 2.03 24.84
C SER A 157 -18.85 0.73 24.26
N VAL A 158 -19.45 -0.42 24.60
CA VAL A 158 -19.11 -1.72 24.03
C VAL A 158 -19.34 -1.75 22.53
N THR A 159 -20.45 -1.18 22.03
CA THR A 159 -20.81 -1.25 20.62
C THR A 159 -19.83 -0.46 19.73
N GLU A 160 -19.51 0.80 20.08
CA GLU A 160 -18.54 1.61 19.32
C GLU A 160 -17.14 1.02 19.36
N GLN A 161 -16.69 0.57 20.53
CA GLN A 161 -15.37 -0.06 20.66
C GLN A 161 -15.29 -1.38 19.89
N GLN A 162 -16.36 -2.17 19.87
CA GLN A 162 -16.41 -3.44 19.13
C GLN A 162 -16.42 -3.20 17.61
N GLN A 163 -17.08 -2.15 17.12
CA GLN A 163 -17.01 -1.74 15.71
C GLN A 163 -15.61 -1.29 15.30
N ARG A 164 -14.93 -0.47 16.12
CA ARG A 164 -13.53 -0.06 15.89
C ARG A 164 -12.60 -1.28 15.82
N ARG A 165 -12.72 -2.20 16.77
CA ARG A 165 -11.96 -3.46 16.78
C ARG A 165 -12.24 -4.34 15.56
N LYS A 166 -13.50 -4.51 15.15
CA LYS A 166 -13.84 -5.26 13.93
C LYS A 166 -13.20 -4.65 12.69
N ARG A 167 -13.02 -3.33 12.64
CA ARG A 167 -12.29 -2.65 11.57
C ARG A 167 -10.78 -2.91 11.67
N GLU A 168 -10.20 -2.79 12.87
CA GLU A 168 -8.78 -3.07 13.11
C GLU A 168 -8.41 -4.52 12.77
N ILE A 169 -9.21 -5.50 13.20
CA ILE A 169 -9.01 -6.93 12.87
C ILE A 169 -9.08 -7.18 11.37
N ARG A 170 -10.01 -6.53 10.65
CA ARG A 170 -10.06 -6.66 9.18
C ARG A 170 -8.82 -6.10 8.51
N PHE A 171 -8.29 -4.95 8.96
CA PHE A 171 -7.06 -4.41 8.42
C PHE A 171 -5.83 -5.24 8.79
N PHE A 172 -5.82 -5.84 9.97
CA PHE A 172 -4.80 -6.83 10.34
C PHE A 172 -4.85 -8.05 9.41
N LEU A 173 -6.03 -8.65 9.21
CA LEU A 173 -6.21 -9.78 8.31
C LEU A 173 -5.83 -9.46 6.87
N GLN A 174 -6.23 -8.28 6.36
CA GLN A 174 -5.79 -7.80 5.04
C GLN A 174 -4.28 -7.87 4.92
N ALA A 175 -3.58 -7.32 5.91
CA ALA A 175 -2.14 -7.21 5.87
C ALA A 175 -1.45 -8.58 6.05
N CYS A 176 -1.98 -9.48 6.88
CA CYS A 176 -1.49 -10.86 6.95
C CYS A 176 -1.62 -11.59 5.60
N CYS A 177 -2.71 -11.36 4.85
CA CYS A 177 -2.86 -11.92 3.50
C CYS A 177 -1.80 -11.35 2.54
N SER A 178 -1.60 -10.03 2.54
CA SER A 178 -0.55 -9.34 1.76
C SER A 178 0.86 -9.84 2.10
N GLU A 179 1.18 -9.98 3.39
CA GLU A 179 2.50 -10.44 3.86
C GLU A 179 2.74 -11.91 3.54
N SER A 180 1.70 -12.75 3.60
CA SER A 180 1.83 -14.16 3.20
C SER A 180 2.19 -14.30 1.72
N LEU A 181 1.67 -13.42 0.84
CA LEU A 181 2.08 -13.38 -0.57
C LEU A 181 3.54 -12.98 -0.74
N TYR A 182 4.02 -12.00 0.04
CA TYR A 182 5.43 -11.62 0.04
C TYR A 182 6.31 -12.79 0.47
N LEU A 183 5.98 -13.48 1.58
CA LEU A 183 6.70 -14.67 2.03
C LEU A 183 6.69 -15.79 0.98
N PHE A 184 5.56 -15.99 0.31
CA PHE A 184 5.45 -16.94 -0.79
C PHE A 184 6.39 -16.56 -1.95
N ALA A 185 6.41 -15.29 -2.38
CA ALA A 185 7.29 -14.82 -3.44
C ALA A 185 8.78 -15.02 -3.09
N VAL A 186 9.19 -14.68 -1.87
CA VAL A 186 10.54 -14.90 -1.35
C VAL A 186 10.89 -16.40 -1.33
N ALA A 187 9.97 -17.26 -0.87
CA ALA A 187 10.17 -18.71 -0.85
C ALA A 187 10.32 -19.31 -2.25
N ASN A 188 9.59 -18.79 -3.24
CA ASN A 188 9.76 -19.20 -4.63
C ASN A 188 11.13 -18.81 -5.17
N PHE A 189 11.56 -17.57 -4.93
CA PHE A 189 12.80 -17.03 -5.45
C PHE A 189 14.05 -17.68 -4.85
N TYR A 190 14.11 -17.86 -3.52
CA TYR A 190 15.29 -18.39 -2.83
C TYR A 190 15.24 -19.89 -2.54
N GLY A 191 14.04 -20.48 -2.46
CA GLY A 191 13.83 -21.89 -2.12
C GLY A 191 13.44 -22.74 -3.32
N PHE A 192 12.20 -22.59 -3.81
CA PHE A 192 11.64 -23.50 -4.81
C PHE A 192 12.37 -23.48 -6.14
N VAL A 193 12.99 -22.35 -6.52
CA VAL A 193 13.78 -22.28 -7.76
C VAL A 193 14.93 -23.29 -7.79
N GLN A 194 15.50 -23.64 -6.62
CA GLN A 194 16.62 -24.59 -6.51
C GLN A 194 16.21 -26.03 -6.90
N LEU A 195 14.90 -26.32 -6.89
CA LEU A 195 14.34 -27.60 -7.29
C LEU A 195 13.94 -27.62 -8.78
N SER A 196 13.96 -26.47 -9.44
CA SER A 196 13.57 -26.33 -10.84
C SER A 196 14.63 -26.91 -11.78
N ARG A 197 14.20 -27.76 -12.71
CA ARG A 197 15.05 -28.29 -13.80
C ARG A 197 14.79 -27.62 -15.15
N SER A 198 13.76 -26.77 -15.23
CA SER A 198 13.34 -26.12 -16.49
C SER A 198 13.53 -24.62 -16.39
N LYS A 199 14.16 -24.03 -17.41
CA LYS A 199 14.34 -22.57 -17.52
C LYS A 199 13.01 -21.82 -17.45
N TRP A 200 11.95 -22.38 -18.03
CA TRP A 200 10.59 -21.82 -17.95
C TRP A 200 10.01 -21.89 -16.55
N ALA A 201 10.24 -22.99 -15.82
CA ALA A 201 9.82 -23.08 -14.43
C ALA A 201 10.59 -22.09 -13.55
N THR A 202 11.90 -21.92 -13.79
CA THR A 202 12.72 -20.88 -13.14
C THR A 202 12.15 -19.50 -13.39
N PHE A 203 11.86 -19.14 -14.64
CA PHE A 203 11.26 -17.85 -15.00
C PHE A 203 9.91 -17.60 -14.30
N ILE A 204 9.05 -18.62 -14.23
CA ILE A 204 7.76 -18.53 -13.57
C ILE A 204 7.95 -18.28 -12.07
N LEU A 205 8.78 -19.09 -11.40
CA LEU A 205 9.02 -19.02 -9.96
C LEU A 205 9.73 -17.74 -9.52
N THR A 206 10.62 -17.19 -10.35
CA THR A 206 11.39 -15.98 -9.99
C THR A 206 10.74 -14.70 -10.46
N THR A 207 10.25 -14.66 -11.70
CA THR A 207 9.80 -13.41 -12.34
C THR A 207 8.28 -13.31 -12.33
N MET A 208 7.55 -14.30 -12.83
CA MET A 208 6.08 -14.19 -12.94
C MET A 208 5.40 -14.17 -11.57
N VAL A 209 5.81 -15.03 -10.64
CA VAL A 209 5.29 -15.02 -9.26
C VAL A 209 5.52 -13.65 -8.61
N TRP A 210 6.69 -13.04 -8.84
CA TRP A 210 7.02 -11.73 -8.30
C TRP A 210 6.09 -10.64 -8.84
N GLU A 211 5.93 -10.54 -10.16
CA GLU A 211 5.04 -9.51 -10.75
C GLU A 211 3.56 -9.73 -10.37
N LEU A 212 3.12 -11.00 -10.31
CA LEU A 212 1.76 -11.35 -9.91
C LEU A 212 1.48 -11.00 -8.45
N PHE A 213 2.46 -11.13 -7.54
CA PHE A 213 2.27 -10.79 -6.14
C PHE A 213 1.80 -9.33 -5.99
N HIS A 214 2.43 -8.38 -6.69
CA HIS A 214 2.04 -6.96 -6.64
C HIS A 214 0.60 -6.74 -7.10
N THR A 215 0.17 -7.49 -8.12
CA THR A 215 -1.21 -7.43 -8.63
C THR A 215 -2.20 -7.97 -7.61
N VAL A 216 -1.90 -9.12 -7.01
CA VAL A 216 -2.79 -9.76 -6.01
C VAL A 216 -2.83 -8.94 -4.73
N ASP A 217 -1.73 -8.31 -4.32
CA ASP A 217 -1.68 -7.39 -3.17
C ASP A 217 -2.65 -6.20 -3.35
N GLY A 218 -2.67 -5.60 -4.54
CA GLY A 218 -3.64 -4.56 -4.89
C GLY A 218 -5.10 -5.05 -4.83
N ILE A 219 -5.36 -6.29 -5.25
CA ILE A 219 -6.69 -6.90 -5.15
C ILE A 219 -7.10 -7.10 -3.68
N ILE A 220 -6.17 -7.58 -2.83
CA ILE A 220 -6.39 -7.75 -1.39
C ILE A 220 -6.75 -6.41 -0.74
N LEU A 221 -6.00 -5.34 -1.05
CA LEU A 221 -6.29 -3.99 -0.56
C LEU A 221 -7.75 -3.58 -0.85
N VAL A 222 -8.20 -3.76 -2.10
CA VAL A 222 -9.56 -3.41 -2.51
C VAL A 222 -10.59 -4.32 -1.83
N ALA A 223 -10.34 -5.62 -1.73
CA ALA A 223 -11.27 -6.57 -1.12
C ALA A 223 -11.56 -6.24 0.36
N PHE A 224 -10.54 -5.85 1.12
CA PHE A 224 -10.68 -5.57 2.55
C PHE A 224 -11.11 -4.13 2.86
N ASN A 225 -10.81 -3.15 1.99
CA ASN A 225 -11.25 -1.75 2.17
C ASN A 225 -12.67 -1.50 1.66
N ARG A 226 -13.66 -1.47 2.57
CA ARG A 226 -15.05 -1.13 2.21
C ARG A 226 -15.19 0.27 1.61
N ASP A 227 -14.46 1.25 2.12
CA ASP A 227 -14.56 2.65 1.64
C ASP A 227 -14.05 2.79 0.21
N VAL A 228 -13.00 2.05 -0.13
CA VAL A 228 -12.46 1.96 -1.50
C VAL A 228 -13.49 1.30 -2.42
N ARG A 229 -14.06 0.16 -2.01
CA ARG A 229 -15.12 -0.51 -2.78
C ARG A 229 -16.32 0.40 -3.04
N PHE A 230 -16.77 1.13 -2.02
CA PHE A 230 -17.90 2.05 -2.16
C PHE A 230 -17.59 3.19 -3.14
N CYS A 231 -16.37 3.75 -3.11
CA CYS A 231 -15.93 4.74 -4.09
C CYS A 231 -15.90 4.16 -5.51
N CYS A 232 -15.42 2.92 -5.68
CA CYS A 232 -15.41 2.22 -6.96
C CYS A 232 -16.83 1.97 -7.50
N HIS A 233 -17.76 1.52 -6.64
CA HIS A 233 -19.16 1.34 -7.02
C HIS A 233 -19.84 2.66 -7.41
N LYS A 234 -19.62 3.75 -6.66
CA LYS A 234 -20.12 5.09 -7.02
C LYS A 234 -19.58 5.58 -8.36
N LYS A 235 -18.28 5.38 -8.62
CA LYS A 235 -17.66 5.74 -9.91
C LYS A 235 -18.21 4.89 -11.05
N ALA A 236 -18.41 3.59 -10.84
CA ALA A 236 -19.00 2.70 -11.83
C ALA A 236 -20.46 3.04 -12.14
N ALA A 237 -21.26 3.36 -11.12
CA ALA A 237 -22.64 3.82 -11.28
C ALA A 237 -22.72 5.13 -12.08
N LYS A 238 -21.90 6.13 -11.76
CA LYS A 238 -21.81 7.39 -12.53
C LYS A 238 -21.33 7.18 -13.96
N LYS A 239 -20.44 6.20 -14.20
CA LYS A 239 -19.98 5.84 -15.56
C LYS A 239 -21.10 5.18 -16.36
N SER A 240 -21.88 4.30 -15.74
CA SER A 240 -23.07 3.68 -16.33
C SER A 240 -24.12 4.73 -16.72
N GLU A 241 -24.44 5.64 -15.80
CA GLU A 241 -25.41 6.73 -16.02
C GLU A 241 -25.00 7.65 -17.19
N LYS A 242 -23.73 8.06 -17.27
CA LYS A 242 -23.20 8.84 -18.40
C LYS A 242 -23.17 8.07 -19.72
N THR A 243 -23.11 6.75 -19.69
CA THR A 243 -23.13 5.92 -20.91
C THR A 243 -24.57 5.80 -21.41
N ILE A 244 -25.54 5.63 -20.51
CA ILE A 244 -26.97 5.62 -20.82
C ILE A 244 -27.42 6.98 -21.37
N GLU A 245 -27.00 8.10 -20.78
CA GLU A 245 -27.35 9.45 -21.26
C GLU A 245 -26.81 9.74 -22.68
N LYS A 246 -25.61 9.24 -23.00
CA LYS A 246 -25.02 9.36 -24.35
C LYS A 246 -25.71 8.48 -25.39
N THR A 247 -26.23 7.32 -24.99
CA THR A 247 -26.98 6.42 -25.89
C THR A 247 -28.46 6.84 -26.03
N ALA A 248 -29.00 7.59 -25.06
CA ALA A 248 -30.40 8.03 -25.04
C ALA A 248 -30.69 9.36 -25.80
N MET A 249 -29.67 10.04 -26.34
CA MET A 249 -29.87 11.14 -27.29
C MET A 249 -29.59 10.64 -28.71
N PRO A 250 -30.59 10.63 -29.61
CA PRO A 250 -31.41 11.81 -29.92
C PRO A 250 -32.90 11.48 -30.12
N ILE A 251 -33.73 11.49 -29.08
CA ILE A 251 -35.18 11.69 -29.27
C ILE A 251 -35.71 12.58 -28.15
N CYS A 252 -35.68 13.90 -28.34
CA CYS A 252 -36.71 14.72 -27.71
C CYS A 252 -37.05 15.93 -28.56
N SER A 253 -38.20 15.85 -29.22
CA SER A 253 -38.95 17.00 -29.69
C SER A 253 -39.33 17.90 -28.50
N ARG A 254 -38.88 19.15 -28.57
CA ARG A 254 -39.50 20.39 -28.05
C ARG A 254 -40.35 20.29 -26.77
N ARG A 255 -39.84 20.81 -25.65
CA ARG A 255 -40.67 21.40 -24.58
C ARG A 255 -40.76 22.94 -24.73
N PRO A 256 -41.91 23.57 -24.49
CA PRO A 256 -42.01 25.02 -24.36
C PRO A 256 -41.56 25.52 -22.96
N LYS A 257 -41.19 26.81 -22.93
CA LYS A 257 -40.60 27.61 -21.84
C LYS A 257 -41.46 27.79 -20.58
N PRO A 258 -40.85 28.17 -19.43
CA PRO A 258 -41.50 28.24 -18.12
C PRO A 258 -42.18 29.60 -17.85
N THR A 259 -43.33 29.56 -17.17
CA THR A 259 -43.99 30.74 -16.59
C THR A 259 -43.53 30.99 -15.16
N LYS A 260 -43.11 32.23 -14.88
CA LYS A 260 -42.68 32.76 -13.59
C LYS A 260 -43.88 32.98 -12.66
N ARG A 261 -43.73 32.71 -11.35
CA ARG A 261 -44.52 33.39 -10.30
C ARG A 261 -43.66 33.66 -9.06
N ALA A 262 -43.87 34.84 -8.50
CA ALA A 262 -43.06 35.53 -7.50
C ALA A 262 -43.29 35.07 -6.04
N SER A 263 -42.34 35.47 -5.19
CA SER A 263 -42.12 35.22 -3.75
C SER A 263 -43.29 35.59 -2.80
N PRO A 264 -43.20 35.34 -1.47
CA PRO A 264 -42.50 36.28 -0.59
C PRO A 264 -41.66 35.69 0.56
N LEU A 265 -40.75 36.54 1.04
CA LEU A 265 -39.86 36.42 2.19
C LEU A 265 -40.63 36.39 3.52
N THR A 266 -40.10 35.65 4.50
CA THR A 266 -40.33 35.90 5.92
C THR A 266 -38.99 35.90 6.66
N MET A 267 -38.69 37.03 7.30
CA MET A 267 -37.65 37.16 8.32
C MET A 267 -38.14 36.58 9.64
N VAL A 268 -37.27 35.84 10.33
CA VAL A 268 -37.37 35.64 11.79
C VAL A 268 -36.00 35.87 12.44
N SER A 269 -36.09 36.59 13.54
CA SER A 269 -35.08 37.17 14.41
C SER A 269 -34.47 36.17 15.40
N GLY A 270 -33.21 36.41 15.78
CA GLY A 270 -32.73 36.21 17.15
C GLY A 270 -32.06 34.87 17.49
N GLY A 271 -30.83 34.95 18.02
CA GLY A 271 -30.32 33.97 18.99
C GLY A 271 -28.90 33.47 18.80
N GLY A 272 -27.95 34.08 19.52
CA GLY A 272 -26.81 33.43 20.20
C GLY A 272 -25.90 32.47 19.40
N LEU A 273 -24.71 32.95 19.03
CA LEU A 273 -23.60 32.13 18.55
C LEU A 273 -22.93 31.38 19.73
N VAL A 274 -23.44 30.20 20.08
CA VAL A 274 -22.71 29.24 20.92
C VAL A 274 -21.79 28.41 20.03
N ARG A 275 -20.49 28.69 20.13
CA ARG A 275 -19.42 27.99 19.40
C ARG A 275 -19.19 26.62 20.05
N ASN A 276 -20.01 25.62 19.73
CA ASN A 276 -19.69 24.24 20.06
C ASN A 276 -18.63 23.72 19.10
N VAL A 277 -17.40 23.60 19.59
CA VAL A 277 -16.31 22.87 18.93
C VAL A 277 -16.67 21.38 18.96
N VAL A 278 -17.35 20.92 17.92
CA VAL A 278 -17.68 19.51 17.71
C VAL A 278 -16.63 18.92 16.78
N GLY A 279 -15.83 18.00 17.31
CA GLY A 279 -14.78 17.31 16.56
C GLY A 279 -15.30 16.44 15.41
N PRO A 280 -14.41 16.00 14.50
CA PRO A 280 -14.75 15.34 13.23
C PRO A 280 -15.48 13.99 13.35
N VAL A 281 -15.55 13.41 14.55
CA VAL A 281 -16.20 12.11 14.81
C VAL A 281 -17.73 12.22 14.80
N SER A 282 -18.29 13.36 15.20
CA SER A 282 -19.74 13.58 15.22
C SER A 282 -20.36 13.64 13.82
N ASN A 283 -19.64 14.20 12.85
CA ASN A 283 -20.12 14.29 11.48
C ASN A 283 -20.17 12.92 10.77
N GLN A 284 -19.26 12.00 11.13
CA GLN A 284 -19.27 10.64 10.61
C GLN A 284 -20.47 9.85 11.15
N LEU A 285 -20.72 9.91 12.46
CA LEU A 285 -21.90 9.29 13.10
C LEU A 285 -23.22 9.86 12.57
N ARG A 286 -23.26 11.17 12.29
CA ARG A 286 -24.44 11.82 11.70
C ARG A 286 -24.67 11.40 10.25
N LEU A 287 -23.60 11.21 9.46
CA LEU A 287 -23.69 10.65 8.12
C LEU A 287 -24.15 9.19 8.14
N ASP A 288 -23.62 8.38 9.04
CA ASP A 288 -23.98 6.96 9.17
C ASP A 288 -25.46 6.80 9.55
N ALA A 289 -25.97 7.64 10.46
CA ALA A 289 -27.39 7.69 10.82
C ALA A 289 -28.30 8.14 9.65
N ILE A 290 -27.83 9.08 8.82
CA ILE A 290 -28.57 9.53 7.62
C ILE A 290 -28.60 8.42 6.56
N VAL A 291 -27.50 7.69 6.37
CA VAL A 291 -27.41 6.57 5.43
C VAL A 291 -28.31 5.41 5.86
N GLU A 292 -28.37 5.11 7.17
CA GLU A 292 -29.23 4.07 7.72
C GLU A 292 -30.72 4.43 7.61
N SER A 293 -31.07 5.70 7.85
CA SER A 293 -32.42 6.23 7.61
C SER A 293 -32.81 6.15 6.12
N HIS A 294 -31.86 6.37 5.21
CA HIS A 294 -32.14 6.33 3.76
C HIS A 294 -32.30 4.88 3.26
N ASN A 295 -31.51 3.93 3.77
CA ASN A 295 -31.66 2.52 3.43
C ASN A 295 -33.01 1.94 3.90
N LYS A 296 -33.46 2.27 5.12
CA LYS A 296 -34.80 1.87 5.59
C LYS A 296 -35.93 2.40 4.70
N LYS A 297 -35.80 3.63 4.18
CA LYS A 297 -36.78 4.18 3.23
C LYS A 297 -36.74 3.49 1.86
N CYS A 298 -35.57 3.08 1.39
CA CYS A 298 -35.45 2.31 0.14
C CYS A 298 -36.01 0.89 0.26
N ASP A 299 -35.80 0.21 1.39
CA ASP A 299 -36.37 -1.12 1.62
C ASP A 299 -37.90 -1.06 1.71
N GLN A 300 -38.45 -0.03 2.34
CA GLN A 300 -39.89 0.19 2.43
C GLN A 300 -40.52 0.57 1.08
N ALA A 301 -39.78 1.29 0.22
CA ALA A 301 -40.19 1.57 -1.16
C ALA A 301 -40.12 0.33 -2.06
N GLY A 302 -39.13 -0.56 -1.86
CA GLY A 302 -39.03 -1.83 -2.59
C GLY A 302 -40.16 -2.81 -2.25
N ILE A 303 -40.65 -2.81 -1.01
CA ILE A 303 -41.79 -3.63 -0.59
C ILE A 303 -43.10 -3.12 -1.21
N LEU A 304 -43.28 -1.80 -1.35
CA LEU A 304 -44.46 -1.18 -1.96
C LEU A 304 -44.54 -1.38 -3.49
N ILE A 305 -43.41 -1.56 -4.17
CA ILE A 305 -43.36 -1.81 -5.63
C ILE A 305 -43.61 -3.30 -5.95
N SER A 306 -43.44 -4.21 -4.99
CA SER A 306 -43.66 -5.65 -5.18
C SER A 306 -45.11 -6.11 -4.92
N THR A 307 -45.99 -5.23 -4.44
CA THR A 307 -47.39 -5.56 -4.07
C THR A 307 -48.45 -4.79 -4.89
N SER A 308 -48.10 -4.27 -6.06
CA SER A 308 -49.04 -3.63 -7.01
C SER A 308 -49.08 -4.36 -8.34
#